data_AF-A0A640XTH1-F1
#
_entry.id   AF-A0A640XTH1-F1
#
_cell.length_a   1.000
_cell.length_b   1.000
_cell.length_c   1.000
_cell.angle_alpha   90.00
_cell.angle_beta   90.00
_cell.angle_gamma   90.00
#
_symmetry.space_group_name_H-M   'P 1'
#
loop_
_entity.id
_entity.type
_entity.pdbx_description
1 polymer ?
#
loop_
_entity_poly.entity_id
_entity_poly.type
_entity_poly.pdbx_seq_one_letter_code
_entity_poly.pdbx_strand_id
1 'polypeptide(L)'
;MPIEDVSKTSLHQGVANINRIEINRPHAKVEKDERSAKVKFDSVDISKEARNLEKTIASLKASVSEMHDVRAAKMKEVKIKLENGFYDQPEVIEQVAKKVADVFSVKKQEA
;
A
#
# COMPACT_ATOMS: atom_id res chain seq x y z
N MET A 1 -6.81 -13.09 62.83
CA MET A 1 -5.99 -12.03 62.21
C MET A 1 -4.55 -12.49 62.25
N PRO A 2 -3.92 -12.62 61.07
CA PRO A 2 -2.86 -11.68 60.72
C PRO A 2 -3.16 -10.97 59.39
N ILE A 3 -2.91 -9.66 59.37
CA ILE A 3 -3.00 -8.82 58.17
C ILE A 3 -1.63 -8.93 57.51
N GLU A 4 -1.56 -9.59 56.36
CA GLU A 4 -0.33 -9.67 55.58
C GLU A 4 -0.16 -8.38 54.76
N ASP A 5 1.04 -7.84 54.87
CA ASP A 5 1.49 -6.54 54.38
C ASP A 5 1.56 -6.55 52.83
N VAL A 6 0.59 -5.91 52.17
CA VAL A 6 0.46 -5.86 50.70
C VAL A 6 1.43 -4.87 50.02
N SER A 7 2.52 -4.50 50.68
CA SER A 7 3.53 -3.56 50.15
C SER A 7 4.44 -4.13 49.05
N LYS A 8 4.14 -5.30 48.47
CA LYS A 8 4.94 -5.91 47.39
C LYS A 8 4.19 -6.25 46.10
N THR A 9 3.01 -5.69 45.87
CA THR A 9 2.40 -5.71 44.52
C THR A 9 3.00 -4.58 43.67
N SER A 10 4.23 -4.77 43.18
CA SER A 10 4.79 -3.87 42.16
C SER A 10 4.23 -4.23 40.79
N LEU A 11 3.17 -3.52 40.42
CA LEU A 11 2.67 -3.34 39.06
C LEU A 11 3.72 -2.55 38.26
N HIS A 12 4.63 -3.23 37.56
CA HIS A 12 5.37 -2.63 36.45
C HIS A 12 5.30 -3.56 35.25
N GLN A 13 4.15 -3.47 34.57
CA GLN A 13 4.02 -3.76 33.16
C GLN A 13 4.89 -2.74 32.42
N GLY A 14 5.88 -3.22 31.67
CA GLY A 14 6.80 -2.34 30.96
C GLY A 14 7.85 -3.14 30.23
N VAL A 15 7.46 -3.70 29.09
CA VAL A 15 8.39 -4.30 28.12
C VAL A 15 9.30 -3.18 27.62
N ALA A 16 10.50 -3.10 28.17
CA ALA A 16 11.51 -2.15 27.73
C ALA A 16 12.88 -2.84 27.69
N ASN A 17 13.27 -3.29 26.51
CA ASN A 17 14.65 -3.05 26.11
C ASN A 17 14.76 -2.85 24.60
N ILE A 18 14.31 -1.67 24.14
CA ILE A 18 14.41 -1.22 22.75
C ILE A 18 15.73 -0.47 22.49
N ASN A 19 16.71 -0.52 23.41
CA ASN A 19 17.96 0.22 23.30
C ASN A 19 19.16 -0.60 23.80
N ARG A 20 19.43 -1.75 23.18
CA ARG A 20 20.81 -2.24 23.11
C ARG A 20 21.34 -2.08 21.70
N ILE A 21 21.53 -0.82 21.31
CA ILE A 21 22.40 -0.46 20.21
C ILE A 21 23.82 -0.79 20.70
N GLU A 22 24.41 -1.86 20.18
CA GLU A 22 25.81 -2.17 20.44
C GLU A 22 26.67 -1.08 19.80
N ILE A 23 27.10 -0.13 20.63
CA ILE A 23 28.05 0.92 20.25
C ILE A 23 29.41 0.26 20.02
N ASN A 24 29.83 0.29 18.75
CA ASN A 24 31.20 0.29 18.22
C ASN A 24 32.25 -0.40 19.11
N ARG A 25 32.29 -1.74 19.09
CA ARG A 25 33.41 -2.50 19.67
C ARG A 25 34.53 -2.55 18.63
N PRO A 26 35.74 -2.00 18.90
CA PRO A 26 36.83 -2.05 17.93
C PRO A 26 37.28 -3.50 17.74
N HIS A 27 37.07 -4.03 16.54
CA HIS A 27 37.52 -5.37 16.16
C HIS A 27 39.05 -5.38 16.11
N ALA A 28 39.67 -6.38 16.74
CA ALA A 28 41.12 -6.58 16.73
C ALA A 28 41.62 -6.67 15.28
N LYS A 29 42.76 -6.00 15.00
CA LYS A 29 43.37 -5.94 13.68
C LYS A 29 43.76 -7.35 13.22
N VAL A 30 43.06 -7.87 12.22
CA VAL A 30 43.48 -9.06 11.47
C VAL A 30 44.50 -8.62 10.42
N GLU A 31 45.65 -9.30 10.37
CA GLU A 31 46.73 -9.00 9.43
C GLU A 31 46.25 -9.12 7.97
N LYS A 32 46.67 -8.15 7.17
CA LYS A 32 46.09 -7.82 5.88
C LYS A 32 46.91 -8.51 4.78
N ASP A 33 46.47 -9.66 4.31
CA ASP A 33 46.92 -10.18 3.02
C ASP A 33 46.49 -9.19 1.93
N GLU A 34 47.47 -8.71 1.15
CA GLU A 34 47.28 -7.76 0.06
C GLU A 34 46.42 -8.38 -1.07
N ARG A 35 45.10 -8.28 -0.93
CA ARG A 35 44.16 -8.40 -2.04
C ARG A 35 43.71 -7.01 -2.41
N SER A 36 43.99 -6.62 -3.65
CA SER A 36 43.68 -5.31 -4.24
C SER A 36 42.30 -4.80 -3.80
N ALA A 37 42.31 -3.71 -3.03
CA ALA A 37 41.11 -3.12 -2.45
C ALA A 37 40.26 -2.47 -3.54
N LYS A 38 39.40 -3.27 -4.18
CA LYS A 38 38.31 -2.75 -5.01
C LYS A 38 37.28 -2.15 -4.04
N VAL A 39 37.21 -0.82 -3.97
CA VAL A 39 36.20 -0.08 -3.20
C VAL A 39 34.82 -0.57 -3.65
N LYS A 40 34.18 -1.40 -2.83
CA LYS A 40 32.80 -1.82 -3.06
C LYS A 40 31.91 -0.68 -2.59
N PHE A 41 31.48 0.17 -3.52
CA PHE A 41 30.39 1.10 -3.26
C PHE A 41 29.12 0.30 -3.01
N ASP A 42 28.34 0.71 -2.03
CA ASP A 42 27.00 0.19 -1.80
C ASP A 42 26.17 0.43 -3.07
N SER A 43 25.55 -0.63 -3.60
CA SER A 43 24.87 -0.59 -4.89
C SER A 43 23.47 -1.15 -4.73
N VAL A 44 22.48 -0.37 -5.16
CA VAL A 44 21.09 -0.76 -5.15
C VAL A 44 20.71 -1.29 -6.53
N ASP A 45 20.44 -2.59 -6.61
CA ASP A 45 19.95 -3.23 -7.83
C ASP A 45 18.42 -3.14 -7.91
N ILE A 46 17.92 -2.30 -8.83
CA ILE A 46 16.48 -2.23 -9.15
C ILE A 46 16.18 -3.26 -10.23
N SER A 47 15.17 -4.09 -9.99
CA SER A 47 14.74 -5.11 -10.97
C SER A 47 14.32 -4.46 -12.30
N LYS A 48 14.54 -5.19 -13.40
CA LYS A 48 14.14 -4.73 -14.75
C LYS A 48 12.62 -4.51 -14.82
N GLU A 49 11.86 -5.34 -14.12
CA GLU A 49 10.40 -5.24 -14.03
C GLU A 49 9.97 -3.95 -13.33
N ALA A 50 10.59 -3.59 -12.20
CA ALA A 50 10.27 -2.36 -11.48
C ALA A 50 10.55 -1.12 -12.35
N ARG A 51 11.67 -1.09 -13.07
CA ARG A 51 11.98 0.02 -14.01
C ARG A 51 10.97 0.11 -15.16
N ASN A 52 10.51 -1.02 -15.67
CA ASN A 52 9.50 -1.03 -16.74
C ASN A 52 8.14 -0.55 -16.23
N LEU A 53 7.76 -0.96 -15.03
CA LEU A 53 6.51 -0.53 -14.38
C LEU A 53 6.53 0.97 -14.05
N GLU A 54 7.65 1.50 -13.60
CA GLU A 54 7.80 2.94 -13.40
C GLU A 54 7.60 3.73 -14.70
N LYS A 55 8.20 3.26 -15.81
CA LYS A 55 8.02 3.89 -17.13
C LYS A 55 6.57 3.87 -17.59
N THR A 56 5.84 2.76 -17.41
CA THR A 56 4.43 2.68 -17.80
C THR A 56 3.56 3.58 -16.92
N ILE A 57 3.82 3.66 -15.61
CA ILE A 57 3.12 4.60 -14.74
C ILE A 57 3.41 6.04 -15.15
N ALA A 58 4.67 6.38 -15.44
CA ALA A 58 5.04 7.72 -15.86
C ALA A 58 4.34 8.12 -17.17
N SER A 59 4.30 7.23 -18.17
CA SER A 59 3.59 7.51 -19.43
C SER A 59 2.09 7.66 -19.21
N LEU A 60 1.47 6.79 -18.41
CA LEU A 60 0.05 6.87 -18.10
C LEU A 60 -0.30 8.16 -17.36
N LYS A 61 0.53 8.59 -16.42
CA LYS A 61 0.33 9.84 -15.69
C LYS A 61 0.41 11.06 -16.60
N ALA A 62 1.36 11.07 -17.54
CA ALA A 62 1.46 12.12 -18.56
C ALA A 62 0.18 12.19 -19.41
N SER A 63 -0.28 11.04 -19.91
CA SER A 63 -1.53 10.98 -20.68
C SER A 63 -2.75 11.46 -19.88
N VAL A 64 -2.87 11.09 -18.60
CA VAL A 64 -3.96 11.56 -17.74
C VAL A 64 -3.89 13.07 -17.51
N SER A 65 -2.69 13.66 -17.40
CA SER A 65 -2.56 15.12 -17.22
C SER A 65 -2.90 15.93 -18.48
N GLU A 66 -2.80 15.33 -19.67
CA GLU A 66 -3.19 15.96 -20.93
C GLU A 66 -4.71 15.90 -21.17
N MET A 67 -5.42 15.02 -20.47
CA MET A 67 -6.87 14.92 -20.59
C MET A 67 -7.56 16.13 -19.94
N HIS A 68 -8.52 16.72 -20.65
CA HIS A 68 -9.35 17.80 -20.11
C HIS A 68 -10.16 17.31 -18.89
N ASP A 69 -10.28 18.14 -17.85
CA ASP A 69 -11.14 17.83 -16.70
C ASP A 69 -12.62 17.83 -17.13
N VAL A 70 -13.21 16.64 -17.26
CA VAL A 70 -14.62 16.46 -17.65
C VAL A 70 -15.56 16.38 -16.44
N ARG A 71 -15.08 16.53 -15.20
CA ARG A 71 -15.90 16.34 -14.00
C ARG A 71 -17.08 17.28 -13.96
N ALA A 72 -16.87 18.57 -14.19
CA ALA A 72 -17.94 19.56 -14.15
C ALA A 72 -19.04 19.28 -15.18
N ALA A 73 -18.67 18.85 -16.40
CA ALA A 73 -19.62 18.50 -17.45
C ALA A 73 -20.44 17.26 -17.06
N LYS A 74 -19.77 16.19 -16.60
CA LYS A 74 -20.46 14.96 -16.16
C LYS A 74 -21.36 15.19 -14.95
N MET A 75 -20.97 16.04 -14.00
CA MET A 75 -21.81 16.37 -12.85
C MET A 75 -23.10 17.07 -13.26
N LYS A 76 -23.04 17.99 -14.23
CA LYS A 76 -24.24 18.63 -14.78
C LYS A 76 -25.16 17.62 -15.47
N GLU A 77 -24.59 16.73 -16.28
CA GLU A 77 -25.35 15.67 -16.97
C GLU A 77 -26.06 14.73 -15.96
N VAL A 78 -25.34 14.29 -14.92
CA VAL A 78 -25.90 13.43 -13.88
C VAL A 78 -27.02 14.13 -13.11
N LYS A 79 -26.85 15.43 -12.82
CA LYS A 79 -27.90 16.22 -12.16
C LYS A 79 -29.19 16.25 -12.98
N ILE A 80 -29.09 16.49 -14.29
CA ILE A 80 -30.24 16.48 -15.20
C ILE A 80 -30.89 15.09 -15.23
N LYS A 81 -30.09 14.01 -15.27
CA LYS A 81 -30.60 12.63 -15.25
C LYS A 81 -31.37 12.31 -13.97
N LEU A 82 -30.89 12.81 -12.83
CA LEU A 82 -31.59 12.66 -11.54
C LEU A 82 -32.92 13.42 -11.52
N GLU A 83 -32.91 14.68 -11.96
CA GLU A 83 -34.13 15.51 -12.01
C GLU A 83 -35.19 14.93 -12.95
N ASN A 84 -34.77 14.29 -14.05
CA ASN A 84 -35.66 13.68 -15.04
C ASN A 84 -36.14 12.26 -14.67
N GLY A 85 -35.76 11.71 -13.51
CA GLY A 85 -36.13 10.35 -13.11
C GLY A 85 -35.56 9.27 -14.05
N PHE A 86 -34.42 9.53 -14.70
CA PHE A 86 -33.82 8.61 -15.67
C PHE A 86 -33.48 7.25 -15.03
N TYR A 87 -33.06 7.26 -13.76
CA TYR A 87 -32.69 6.05 -13.04
C TYR A 87 -33.89 5.28 -12.47
N ASP A 88 -35.08 5.88 -12.47
CA ASP A 88 -36.32 5.23 -12.01
C ASP A 88 -36.96 4.39 -13.12
N GLN A 89 -36.45 4.49 -14.35
CA GLN A 89 -36.93 3.71 -15.49
C GLN A 89 -36.62 2.22 -15.28
N PRO A 90 -37.59 1.31 -15.47
CA PRO A 90 -37.43 -0.11 -15.22
C PRO A 90 -36.31 -0.73 -16.06
N GLU A 91 -36.13 -0.26 -17.29
CA GLU A 91 -35.07 -0.73 -18.19
C GLU A 91 -33.66 -0.40 -17.65
N VAL A 92 -33.52 0.76 -17.01
CA VAL A 92 -32.24 1.18 -16.41
C VAL A 92 -31.94 0.37 -15.16
N ILE A 93 -32.97 0.13 -14.33
CA ILE A 93 -32.86 -0.70 -13.13
C ILE A 93 -32.44 -2.13 -13.49
N GLU A 94 -33.07 -2.74 -14.50
CA GLU A 94 -32.75 -4.09 -14.95
C GLU A 94 -31.31 -4.17 -15.50
N GLN A 95 -30.89 -3.19 -16.29
CA GLN A 95 -29.51 -3.13 -16.78
C GLN A 95 -28.48 -3.03 -15.66
N VAL A 96 -28.76 -2.22 -14.63
CA VAL A 96 -27.87 -2.10 -13.47
C VAL A 96 -27.85 -3.41 -12.69
N ALA A 97 -29.01 -4.00 -12.42
CA ALA A 97 -29.12 -5.27 -11.72
C ALA A 97 -28.35 -6.39 -12.43
N LYS A 98 -28.46 -6.48 -13.76
CA LYS A 98 -27.70 -7.43 -14.57
C LYS A 98 -26.19 -7.22 -14.46
N LYS A 99 -25.71 -5.98 -14.61
CA LYS A 99 -24.27 -5.67 -14.48
C LYS A 99 -23.73 -5.98 -13.10
N VAL A 100 -24.51 -5.68 -12.05
CA VAL A 100 -24.16 -6.03 -10.67
C VAL A 100 -24.07 -7.54 -10.54
N ALA A 101 -25.08 -8.28 -11.01
CA ALA A 101 -25.06 -9.73 -11.02
C ALA A 101 -23.83 -10.29 -11.77
N ASP A 102 -23.47 -9.75 -12.93
CA ASP A 102 -22.31 -10.19 -13.71
C ASP A 102 -20.98 -9.99 -12.95
N VAL A 103 -20.82 -8.87 -12.25
CA VAL A 103 -19.61 -8.56 -11.47
C VAL A 103 -19.46 -9.51 -10.26
N PHE A 104 -20.58 -9.83 -9.61
CA PHE A 104 -20.59 -10.67 -8.40
C PHE A 104 -20.84 -12.15 -8.67
N SER A 105 -21.14 -12.55 -9.90
CA SER A 105 -21.27 -13.95 -10.28
C SER A 105 -19.88 -14.59 -10.31
N VAL A 106 -19.59 -15.39 -9.30
CA VAL A 106 -18.42 -16.28 -9.28
C VAL A 106 -18.57 -17.23 -10.46
N LYS A 107 -17.75 -17.06 -11.50
CA LYS A 107 -17.62 -18.06 -12.56
C LYS A 107 -17.19 -19.36 -11.89
N LYS A 108 -18.12 -20.30 -11.74
CA LYS A 108 -17.83 -21.67 -11.34
C LYS A 108 -16.88 -22.21 -12.41
N GLN A 109 -15.60 -22.30 -12.09
CA GLN A 109 -14.64 -22.97 -12.95
C GLN A 109 -15.07 -24.43 -13.00
N GLU A 110 -15.59 -24.86 -14.15
CA GLU A 110 -15.78 -26.28 -14.42
C GLU A 110 -14.40 -26.93 -14.41
N ALA A 111 -14.31 -28.01 -13.61
CA ALA A 111 -13.12 -28.80 -13.38
C ALA A 111 -12.84 -29.75 -14.55
#